data_AF-A0A0G1K1E6-F1
#
_entry.id   AF-A0A0G1K1E6-F1
#
_cell.length_a   1.000
_cell.length_b   1.000
_cell.length_c   1.000
_cell.angle_alpha   90.00
_cell.angle_beta   90.00
_cell.angle_gamma   90.00
#
_symmetry.space_group_name_H-M   'P 1'
#
loop_
_entity.id
_entity.type
_entity.pdbx_description
1 polymer ?
#
loop_
_entity_poly.entity_id
_entity_poly.type
_entity_poly.pdbx_seq_one_letter_code
_entity_poly.pdbx_strand_id
1 'polypeptide(L)'
;MKKSFIYTLFSLAFVLLFSSTVSADIIPPNSHSLDRCVKIVNLNDFSDVVLISYITGPMVQGSEINQIKNSECLSKGYKFNSLKIYWNTKDNPNSIDQNNLLLDNVEVYGGYVDQSNPLIKESIEYSIAGFSGGKLILYKSKQTSEYNNGSQKKIETFNSPLINQEPKIQNPQPNKITPTPTPSPKITPTPSDQPIVIPTPEPVRRGFWQSISCFFSGLFGRGCR
;
A
#
# COMPACT_ATOMS: atom_id res chain seq x y z
N MET A 1 13.76 55.74 21.94
CA MET A 1 13.81 54.86 20.75
C MET A 1 14.39 53.46 21.00
N LYS A 2 15.51 53.28 21.73
CA LYS A 2 16.14 51.95 21.93
C LYS A 2 15.27 50.87 22.62
N LYS A 3 14.47 51.24 23.63
CA LYS A 3 13.61 50.27 24.35
C LYS A 3 12.47 49.74 23.48
N SER A 4 11.88 50.58 22.64
CA SER A 4 10.81 50.15 21.72
C SER A 4 11.32 49.11 20.73
N PHE A 5 12.53 49.30 20.19
CA PHE A 5 13.13 48.36 19.23
C PHE A 5 13.39 46.98 19.84
N ILE A 6 13.80 46.93 21.11
CA ILE A 6 14.03 45.67 21.84
C ILE A 6 12.71 44.90 22.03
N TYR A 7 11.62 45.58 22.39
CA TYR A 7 10.31 44.92 22.52
C TYR A 7 9.79 44.40 21.18
N THR A 8 9.95 45.15 20.10
CA THR A 8 9.55 44.68 18.76
C THR A 8 10.34 43.45 18.33
N LEU A 9 11.65 43.42 18.61
CA LEU A 9 12.52 42.29 18.29
C LEU A 9 12.14 41.05 19.11
N PHE A 10 11.82 41.23 20.39
CA PHE A 10 11.39 40.13 21.27
C PHE A 10 10.04 39.55 20.86
N SER A 11 9.07 40.39 20.49
CA SER A 11 7.78 39.94 19.98
C SER A 11 7.90 39.21 18.63
N LEU A 12 8.78 39.68 17.74
CA LEU A 12 9.02 39.00 16.45
C LEU A 12 9.68 37.64 16.65
N ALA A 13 10.66 37.54 17.56
CA ALA A 13 11.29 36.28 17.92
C ALA A 13 10.28 35.30 18.55
N PHE A 14 9.37 35.80 19.40
CA PHE A 14 8.30 34.98 19.97
C PHE A 14 7.38 34.41 18.89
N VAL A 15 6.89 35.25 17.95
CA VAL A 15 6.04 34.77 16.85
C VAL A 15 6.76 33.74 15.98
N LEU A 16 8.06 33.91 15.70
CA LEU A 16 8.85 32.95 14.91
C LEU A 16 9.15 31.64 15.64
N LEU A 17 9.28 31.66 16.97
CA LEU A 17 9.53 30.45 17.78
C LEU A 17 8.25 29.64 18.04
N PHE A 18 7.07 30.26 17.98
CA PHE A 18 5.79 29.61 18.24
C PHE A 18 4.89 29.43 17.00
N SER A 19 5.40 29.73 15.80
CA SER A 19 4.70 29.46 14.52
C SER A 19 4.93 28.01 14.05
N SER A 20 4.57 27.04 14.89
CA SER A 20 4.39 25.67 14.42
C SER A 20 3.11 25.59 13.60
N THR A 21 3.20 25.17 12.34
CA THR A 21 2.04 24.89 11.50
C THR A 21 1.28 23.69 12.07
N VAL A 22 0.14 23.95 12.72
CA VAL A 22 -0.76 22.88 13.18
C VAL A 22 -1.64 22.49 12.01
N SER A 23 -1.32 21.37 11.34
CA SER A 23 -2.23 20.76 10.38
C SER A 23 -3.28 19.96 11.14
N ALA A 24 -4.41 20.59 11.42
CA ALA A 24 -5.60 19.89 11.92
C ALA A 24 -6.40 19.37 10.71
N ASP A 25 -6.53 18.05 10.59
CA ASP A 25 -7.49 17.46 9.65
C ASP A 25 -8.90 17.57 10.23
N ILE A 26 -9.90 17.74 9.37
CA ILE A 26 -11.29 17.85 9.80
C ILE A 26 -11.80 16.45 10.11
N ILE A 27 -12.09 16.20 11.39
CA ILE A 27 -12.77 14.99 11.84
C ILE A 27 -14.27 15.16 11.54
N PRO A 28 -14.89 14.26 10.75
CA PRO A 28 -16.32 14.30 10.52
C PRO A 28 -17.14 14.27 11.82
N PRO A 29 -18.31 14.93 11.90
CA PRO A 29 -19.18 14.84 13.06
C PRO A 29 -19.53 13.39 13.40
N ASN A 30 -19.65 13.07 14.69
CA ASN A 30 -19.93 11.72 15.19
C ASN A 30 -18.93 10.64 14.74
N SER A 31 -17.67 11.01 14.55
CA SER A 31 -16.58 10.08 14.22
C SER A 31 -15.33 10.37 15.05
N HIS A 32 -14.42 9.39 15.11
CA HIS A 32 -13.07 9.56 15.65
C HIS A 32 -12.04 8.94 14.73
N SER A 33 -10.78 9.34 14.90
CA SER A 33 -9.64 8.84 14.12
C SER A 33 -9.31 7.39 14.48
N LEU A 34 -9.05 6.57 13.47
CA LEU A 34 -8.48 5.25 13.60
C LEU A 34 -6.98 5.30 13.26
N ASP A 35 -6.13 4.99 14.25
CA ASP A 35 -4.69 4.84 14.03
C ASP A 35 -4.40 3.46 13.41
N ARG A 36 -3.86 3.43 12.19
CA ARG A 36 -3.53 2.18 11.50
C ARG A 36 -2.04 2.15 11.15
N CYS A 37 -1.36 1.09 11.57
CA CYS A 37 -0.01 0.79 11.14
C CYS A 37 0.04 -0.58 10.46
N VAL A 38 0.41 -0.58 9.18
CA VAL A 38 0.70 -1.80 8.40
C VAL A 38 2.21 -1.91 8.27
N LYS A 39 2.80 -3.08 8.54
CA LYS A 39 4.26 -3.28 8.45
C LYS A 39 4.61 -4.69 8.00
N ILE A 40 5.83 -4.88 7.49
CA ILE A 40 6.40 -6.21 7.18
C ILE A 40 7.47 -6.53 8.21
N VAL A 41 7.35 -7.65 8.93
CA VAL A 41 8.11 -7.87 10.19
C VAL A 41 9.32 -8.79 10.09
N ASN A 42 9.42 -9.59 9.03
CA ASN A 42 10.50 -10.58 8.84
C ASN A 42 11.33 -10.35 7.57
N LEU A 43 11.36 -9.12 7.04
CA LEU A 43 12.16 -8.79 5.85
C LEU A 43 13.66 -9.05 6.07
N ASN A 44 14.15 -8.88 7.30
CA ASN A 44 15.56 -9.13 7.63
C ASN A 44 15.99 -10.60 7.45
N ASP A 45 15.05 -11.55 7.43
CA ASP A 45 15.35 -12.98 7.23
C ASP A 45 15.61 -13.33 5.75
N PHE A 46 15.30 -12.38 4.85
CA PHE A 46 15.41 -12.49 3.39
C PHE A 46 16.38 -11.44 2.87
N SER A 47 17.68 -11.66 3.10
CA SER A 47 18.72 -10.68 2.76
C SER A 47 18.75 -10.27 1.30
N ASP A 48 18.29 -11.11 0.37
CA ASP A 48 18.39 -10.84 -1.07
C ASP A 48 17.14 -10.17 -1.62
N VAL A 49 16.09 -10.04 -0.79
CA VAL A 49 14.81 -9.43 -1.16
C VAL A 49 14.81 -7.96 -0.79
N VAL A 50 14.39 -7.13 -1.74
CA VAL A 50 14.06 -5.72 -1.53
C VAL A 50 12.57 -5.55 -1.79
N LEU A 51 11.86 -4.97 -0.81
CA LEU A 51 10.46 -4.61 -0.96
C LEU A 51 10.36 -3.13 -1.33
N ILE A 52 9.53 -2.84 -2.32
CA ILE A 52 9.39 -1.51 -2.90
C ILE A 52 7.95 -1.04 -2.71
N SER A 53 7.77 0.10 -2.07
CA SER A 53 6.51 0.83 -2.07
C SER A 53 6.44 1.70 -3.32
N TYR A 54 5.42 1.47 -4.15
CA TYR A 54 5.11 2.27 -5.32
C TYR A 54 3.83 3.06 -5.06
N ILE A 55 3.97 4.38 -4.93
CA ILE A 55 2.89 5.28 -4.54
C ILE A 55 2.49 6.12 -5.74
N THR A 56 1.19 6.18 -6.01
CA THR A 56 0.59 7.02 -7.06
C THR A 56 -0.62 7.74 -6.50
N GLY A 57 -0.93 8.94 -6.97
CA GLY A 57 -2.13 9.62 -6.52
C GLY A 57 -2.15 11.10 -6.85
N PRO A 58 -3.19 11.83 -6.42
CA PRO A 58 -3.37 13.24 -6.74
C PRO A 58 -2.30 14.14 -6.11
N MET A 59 -1.62 13.68 -5.05
CA MET A 59 -0.57 14.43 -4.37
C MET A 59 0.85 13.96 -4.72
N VAL A 60 0.99 13.09 -5.73
CA VAL A 60 2.30 12.59 -6.20
C VAL A 60 2.44 12.89 -7.68
N GLN A 61 3.55 13.53 -8.07
CA GLN A 61 3.83 13.77 -9.48
C GLN A 61 4.31 12.46 -10.13
N GLY A 62 3.44 11.82 -10.90
CA GLY A 62 3.73 10.53 -11.53
C GLY A 62 3.68 9.39 -10.52
N SER A 63 4.85 9.05 -9.95
CA SER A 63 4.98 7.99 -8.96
C SER A 63 6.13 8.27 -7.99
N GLU A 64 5.97 7.88 -6.75
CA GLU A 64 7.01 7.89 -5.73
C GLU A 64 7.39 6.44 -5.39
N ILE A 65 8.69 6.17 -5.36
CA ILE A 65 9.24 4.83 -5.15
C ILE A 65 10.16 4.88 -3.95
N ASN A 66 9.83 4.12 -2.91
CA ASN A 66 10.64 4.00 -1.70
C ASN A 66 10.89 2.53 -1.36
N GLN A 67 12.00 2.25 -0.68
CA GLN A 67 12.27 0.92 -0.15
C GLN A 67 11.60 0.75 1.21
N ILE A 68 10.94 -0.38 1.41
CA ILE A 68 10.29 -0.71 2.67
C ILE A 68 11.33 -1.29 3.62
N LYS A 69 11.35 -0.79 4.85
CA LYS A 69 12.22 -1.31 5.91
C LYS A 69 11.50 -2.32 6.78
N ASN A 70 12.28 -3.19 7.42
CA ASN A 70 11.75 -4.18 8.34
C ASN A 70 11.08 -3.52 9.55
N SER A 71 9.87 -3.96 9.87
CA SER A 71 9.07 -3.53 11.01
C SER A 71 8.73 -2.03 11.08
N GLU A 72 8.92 -1.29 9.99
CA GLU A 72 8.51 0.12 9.89
C GLU A 72 7.06 0.22 9.35
N CYS A 73 6.27 1.16 9.87
CA CYS A 73 4.92 1.38 9.37
C CYS A 73 4.98 1.92 7.94
N LEU A 74 4.27 1.25 7.04
CA LEU A 74 4.10 1.68 5.66
C LEU A 74 3.36 3.01 5.62
N SER A 75 3.78 3.88 4.70
CA SER A 75 3.13 5.15 4.43
C SER A 75 2.85 5.28 2.94
N LYS A 76 1.70 5.89 2.64
CA LYS A 76 1.34 6.33 1.28
C LYS A 76 1.49 7.85 1.11
N GLY A 77 2.08 8.52 2.10
CA GLY A 77 2.23 9.97 2.19
C GLY A 77 0.92 10.71 2.47
N TYR A 78 -0.07 10.54 1.59
CA TYR A 78 -1.36 11.24 1.66
C TYR A 78 -2.55 10.29 1.51
N LYS A 79 -3.64 10.55 2.24
CA LYS A 79 -4.80 9.64 2.37
C LYS A 79 -5.48 9.24 1.06
N PHE A 80 -5.40 10.08 0.02
CA PHE A 80 -5.96 9.80 -1.31
C PHE A 80 -4.98 9.20 -2.31
N ASN A 81 -3.73 8.93 -1.90
CA ASN A 81 -2.81 8.16 -2.71
C ASN A 81 -3.15 6.66 -2.63
N SER A 82 -2.69 5.92 -3.63
CA SER A 82 -2.67 4.47 -3.69
C SER A 82 -1.26 3.98 -3.41
N LEU A 83 -1.15 2.87 -2.69
CA LEU A 83 0.11 2.19 -2.39
C LEU A 83 0.06 0.77 -2.95
N LYS A 84 1.05 0.43 -3.77
CA LYS A 84 1.33 -0.93 -4.22
C LYS A 84 2.66 -1.40 -3.64
N ILE A 85 2.78 -2.70 -3.38
CA ILE A 85 4.02 -3.30 -2.91
C ILE A 85 4.53 -4.26 -3.97
N TYR A 86 5.75 -4.02 -4.42
CA TYR A 86 6.50 -4.88 -5.32
C TYR A 86 7.68 -5.50 -4.59
N TRP A 87 8.23 -6.58 -5.14
CA TRP A 87 9.51 -7.12 -4.70
C TRP A 87 10.54 -7.12 -5.83
N ASN A 88 11.81 -7.04 -5.46
CA ASN A 88 12.93 -7.22 -6.36
C ASN A 88 14.10 -7.87 -5.61
N THR A 89 15.17 -8.17 -6.34
CA THR A 89 16.45 -8.54 -5.75
C THR A 89 17.28 -7.30 -5.46
N LYS A 90 18.28 -7.45 -4.59
CA LYS A 90 19.27 -6.39 -4.31
C LYS A 90 20.02 -5.87 -5.53
N ASP A 91 20.10 -6.65 -6.60
CA ASP A 91 20.77 -6.24 -7.84
C ASP A 91 20.00 -5.13 -8.57
N ASN A 92 18.68 -5.08 -8.41
CA ASN A 92 17.79 -4.13 -9.09
C ASN A 92 16.79 -3.48 -8.12
N PRO A 93 17.25 -2.79 -7.05
CA PRO A 93 16.42 -2.46 -5.89
C PRO A 93 15.33 -1.41 -6.16
N ASN A 94 15.39 -0.72 -7.31
CA ASN A 94 14.45 0.35 -7.68
C ASN A 94 13.69 0.04 -8.97
N SER A 95 13.84 -1.17 -9.54
CA SER A 95 13.13 -1.56 -10.76
C SER A 95 11.75 -2.12 -10.41
N ILE A 96 10.74 -1.71 -11.16
CA ILE A 96 9.36 -2.19 -11.03
C ILE A 96 9.07 -3.21 -12.12
N ASP A 97 8.87 -4.47 -11.73
CA ASP A 97 8.33 -5.52 -12.59
C ASP A 97 6.89 -5.81 -12.17
N GLN A 98 5.95 -5.73 -13.12
CA GLN A 98 4.53 -6.01 -12.87
C GLN A 98 4.29 -7.46 -12.44
N ASN A 99 5.15 -8.40 -12.83
CA ASN A 99 5.07 -9.78 -12.39
C ASN A 99 5.42 -9.97 -10.90
N ASN A 100 6.07 -8.98 -10.30
CA ASN A 100 6.51 -8.97 -8.91
C ASN A 100 5.59 -8.17 -7.98
N LEU A 101 4.38 -7.83 -8.43
CA LEU A 101 3.37 -7.23 -7.56
C LEU A 101 2.98 -8.22 -6.45
N LEU A 102 3.13 -7.80 -5.19
CA LEU A 102 2.74 -8.57 -4.01
C LEU A 102 1.36 -8.17 -3.50
N LEU A 103 1.14 -6.87 -3.34
CA LEU A 103 -0.11 -6.31 -2.82
C LEU A 103 -0.48 -5.08 -3.63
N ASP A 104 -1.75 -5.01 -4.01
CA ASP A 104 -2.35 -3.84 -4.68
C ASP A 104 -3.25 -3.09 -3.69
N ASN A 105 -3.24 -1.75 -3.79
CA ASN A 105 -4.06 -0.84 -2.98
C ASN A 105 -4.03 -1.15 -1.47
N VAL A 106 -2.84 -1.23 -0.88
CA VAL A 106 -2.67 -1.46 0.56
C VAL A 106 -3.20 -0.26 1.33
N GLU A 107 -4.26 -0.48 2.12
CA GLU A 107 -4.83 0.59 2.96
C GLU A 107 -4.04 0.72 4.27
N VAL A 108 -3.13 1.68 4.28
CA VAL A 108 -2.28 2.01 5.43
C VAL A 108 -2.84 3.11 6.29
N TYR A 109 -3.87 3.83 5.82
CA TYR A 109 -4.53 4.88 6.58
C TYR A 109 -5.82 4.34 7.22
N GLY A 110 -5.99 4.56 8.52
CA GLY A 110 -7.17 4.12 9.25
C GLY A 110 -8.39 5.01 9.04
N GLY A 111 -8.17 6.29 8.73
CA GLY A 111 -9.25 7.25 8.49
C GLY A 111 -10.07 7.56 9.73
N TYR A 112 -11.36 7.73 9.50
CA TYR A 112 -12.35 8.03 10.53
C TYR A 112 -13.37 6.90 10.56
N VAL A 113 -13.77 6.52 11.78
CA VAL A 113 -14.84 5.55 12.01
C VAL A 113 -15.91 6.19 12.88
N ASP A 114 -17.15 5.72 12.75
CA ASP A 114 -18.25 6.22 13.57
C ASP A 114 -17.93 6.13 15.07
N GLN A 115 -18.40 7.11 15.84
CA GLN A 115 -18.21 7.20 17.29
C GLN A 115 -18.73 5.95 18.03
N SER A 116 -19.70 5.23 17.45
CA SER A 116 -20.25 3.99 17.99
C SER A 116 -19.31 2.79 17.81
N ASN A 117 -18.35 2.85 16.89
CA ASN A 117 -17.35 1.81 16.69
C ASN A 117 -16.20 2.00 17.70
N PRO A 118 -16.01 1.09 18.67
CA PRO A 118 -15.01 1.34 19.72
C PRO A 118 -13.56 1.22 19.25
N LEU A 119 -13.31 0.81 18.00
CA LEU A 119 -11.97 0.61 17.46
C LEU A 119 -11.21 1.94 17.31
N ILE A 120 -10.04 2.03 17.95
CA ILE A 120 -9.19 3.22 17.90
C ILE A 120 -7.82 2.97 17.28
N LYS A 121 -7.36 1.71 17.28
CA LYS A 121 -6.05 1.36 16.72
C LYS A 121 -6.04 -0.01 16.09
N GLU A 122 -5.36 -0.12 14.96
CA GLU A 122 -5.05 -1.38 14.29
C GLU A 122 -3.57 -1.48 13.92
N SER A 123 -2.94 -2.58 14.30
CA SER A 123 -1.63 -2.98 13.79
C SER A 123 -1.77 -4.24 12.95
N ILE A 124 -1.36 -4.15 11.69
CA ILE A 124 -1.42 -5.24 10.71
C ILE A 124 0.02 -5.61 10.33
N GLU A 125 0.39 -6.86 10.60
CA GLU A 125 1.73 -7.37 10.34
C GLU A 125 1.69 -8.37 9.19
N TYR A 126 2.37 -8.05 8.10
CA TYR A 126 2.66 -8.98 7.03
C TYR A 126 4.01 -9.66 7.26
N SER A 127 4.10 -10.91 6.81
CA SER A 127 5.32 -11.69 6.82
C SER A 127 5.54 -12.33 5.45
N ILE A 128 6.79 -12.49 5.07
CA ILE A 128 7.21 -13.25 3.90
C ILE A 128 7.21 -14.73 4.29
N ALA A 129 6.44 -15.55 3.58
CA ALA A 129 6.44 -16.99 3.76
C ALA A 129 7.63 -17.67 3.05
N GLY A 130 8.09 -17.09 1.94
CA GLY A 130 9.15 -17.63 1.10
C GLY A 130 8.81 -17.50 -0.38
N PHE A 131 9.43 -18.32 -1.22
CA PHE A 131 9.15 -18.36 -2.66
C PHE A 131 8.34 -19.61 -3.01
N SER A 132 7.38 -19.47 -3.91
CA SER A 132 6.64 -20.59 -4.51
C SER A 132 6.46 -20.33 -5.99
N GLY A 133 6.91 -21.27 -6.84
CA GLY A 133 6.86 -21.12 -8.29
C GLY A 133 7.58 -19.87 -8.81
N GLY A 134 8.69 -19.48 -8.18
CA GLY A 134 9.46 -18.28 -8.54
C GLY A 134 8.86 -16.95 -8.08
N LYS A 135 7.72 -16.97 -7.38
CA LYS A 135 7.08 -15.76 -6.83
C LYS A 135 7.29 -15.70 -5.33
N LEU A 136 7.60 -14.51 -4.83
CA LEU A 136 7.65 -14.24 -3.39
C LEU A 136 6.22 -14.23 -2.83
N ILE A 137 6.02 -14.91 -1.71
CA ILE A 137 4.73 -15.04 -1.05
C ILE A 137 4.73 -14.17 0.21
N LEU A 138 3.87 -13.15 0.22
CA LEU A 138 3.60 -12.30 1.37
C LEU A 138 2.21 -12.63 1.91
N TYR A 139 2.08 -12.75 3.23
CA TYR A 139 0.80 -13.02 3.87
C TYR A 139 0.63 -12.16 5.12
N LYS A 140 -0.62 -11.86 5.45
CA LYS A 140 -0.95 -11.24 6.74
C LYS A 140 -0.72 -12.27 7.83
N SER A 141 0.19 -12.00 8.74
CA SER A 141 0.62 -12.92 9.81
C SER A 141 -0.03 -12.59 11.16
N LYS A 142 -0.31 -11.32 11.41
CA LYS A 142 -0.94 -10.88 12.66
C LYS A 142 -1.79 -9.64 12.43
N GLN A 143 -2.90 -9.54 13.15
CA GLN A 143 -3.65 -8.32 13.34
C GLN A 143 -3.87 -8.09 14.83
N THR A 144 -3.88 -6.83 15.20
CA THR A 144 -4.00 -6.42 16.59
C THR A 144 -4.88 -5.18 16.65
N SER A 145 -5.99 -5.28 17.38
CA SER A 145 -7.02 -4.24 17.46
C SER A 145 -7.20 -3.77 18.90
N GLU A 146 -7.21 -2.45 19.11
CA GLU A 146 -7.42 -1.81 20.42
C GLU A 146 -8.68 -0.95 20.41
N TYR A 147 -9.35 -0.91 21.56
CA TYR A 147 -10.69 -0.35 21.71
C TYR A 147 -10.74 0.69 22.83
N ASN A 148 -11.56 1.73 22.67
CA ASN A 148 -11.76 2.79 23.68
C ASN A 148 -12.89 2.52 24.68
N ASN A 149 -13.59 1.40 24.56
CA ASN A 149 -14.73 1.03 25.42
C ASN A 149 -14.34 0.13 26.60
N GLY A 150 -13.04 -0.05 26.86
CA GLY A 150 -12.53 -0.94 27.90
C GLY A 150 -12.48 -2.42 27.51
N SER A 151 -12.88 -2.79 26.30
CA SER A 151 -12.69 -4.15 25.78
C SER A 151 -11.21 -4.52 25.73
N GLN A 152 -10.92 -5.80 25.96
CA GLN A 152 -9.57 -6.32 25.79
C GLN A 152 -9.11 -6.20 24.35
N LYS A 153 -7.79 -6.03 24.19
CA LYS A 153 -7.10 -6.04 22.92
C LYS A 153 -7.34 -7.36 22.19
N LYS A 154 -7.83 -7.29 20.95
CA LYS A 154 -8.02 -8.47 20.10
C LYS A 154 -6.73 -8.75 19.34
N ILE A 155 -6.23 -9.98 19.42
CA ILE A 155 -5.05 -10.42 18.68
C ILE A 155 -5.44 -11.61 17.81
N GLU A 156 -5.23 -11.48 16.52
CA GLU A 156 -5.47 -12.54 15.53
C GLU A 156 -4.14 -12.89 14.89
N THR A 157 -3.83 -14.19 14.83
CA THR A 157 -2.64 -14.72 14.19
C THR A 157 -3.07 -15.63 13.05
N PHE A 158 -2.37 -15.54 11.93
CA PHE A 158 -2.68 -16.24 10.70
C PHE A 158 -1.48 -17.12 10.34
N ASN A 159 -1.75 -18.37 9.97
CA ASN A 159 -0.70 -19.32 9.63
C ASN A 159 -0.07 -19.00 8.28
N SER A 160 1.21 -19.33 8.14
CA SER A 160 1.91 -19.27 6.85
C SER A 160 1.17 -20.12 5.81
N PRO A 161 0.95 -19.61 4.58
CA PRO A 161 0.36 -20.39 3.50
C PRO A 161 1.30 -21.49 2.98
N LEU A 162 2.61 -21.36 3.23
CA LEU A 162 3.59 -22.41 2.97
C LEU A 162 3.70 -23.28 4.22
N ILE A 163 2.73 -24.18 4.40
CA ILE A 163 2.82 -25.23 5.40
C ILE A 163 3.74 -26.31 4.80
N ASN A 164 4.87 -26.61 5.46
CA ASN A 164 5.91 -27.63 5.13
C ASN A 164 7.24 -27.16 4.53
N GLN A 165 7.78 -26.00 4.93
CA GLN A 165 9.24 -25.81 4.89
C GLN A 165 9.74 -25.23 6.21
N GLU A 166 10.18 -26.11 7.10
CA GLU A 166 10.93 -25.76 8.32
C GLU A 166 12.19 -26.65 8.34
N PRO A 167 13.35 -26.22 8.87
CA PRO A 167 14.09 -24.96 8.75
C PRO A 167 15.47 -25.14 8.05
N LYS A 168 16.20 -24.02 7.83
CA LYS A 168 17.47 -23.87 7.07
C LYS A 168 18.65 -24.81 7.47
N ILE A 169 19.54 -24.98 6.48
CA ILE A 169 21.00 -25.31 6.45
C ILE A 169 21.40 -26.77 6.13
N GLN A 170 21.83 -27.00 4.88
CA GLN A 170 23.20 -27.46 4.56
C GLN A 170 23.50 -27.28 3.07
N ASN A 171 24.59 -26.55 2.76
CA ASN A 171 25.33 -26.68 1.51
C ASN A 171 25.67 -28.16 1.27
N PRO A 172 25.61 -28.65 0.02
CA PRO A 172 26.87 -28.80 -0.71
C PRO A 172 26.83 -28.38 -2.20
N GLN A 173 28.03 -28.01 -2.66
CA GLN A 173 28.50 -27.72 -4.02
C GLN A 173 28.22 -28.85 -5.06
N PRO A 174 28.52 -28.66 -6.36
CA PRO A 174 27.60 -28.91 -7.46
C PRO A 174 27.92 -30.21 -8.22
N ASN A 175 26.94 -31.11 -8.37
CA ASN A 175 27.07 -32.23 -9.29
C ASN A 175 26.20 -32.05 -10.54
N LYS A 176 26.92 -31.77 -11.62
CA LYS A 176 26.56 -31.77 -13.04
C LYS A 176 26.06 -33.14 -13.48
N ILE A 177 24.80 -33.24 -13.93
CA ILE A 177 24.37 -34.24 -14.93
C ILE A 177 23.29 -33.61 -15.84
N THR A 178 23.58 -33.62 -17.14
CA THR A 178 22.78 -33.14 -18.29
C THR A 178 21.72 -34.19 -18.71
N PRO A 179 20.59 -33.81 -19.37
CA PRO A 179 19.35 -34.57 -19.36
C PRO A 179 19.24 -35.58 -20.52
N THR A 180 18.23 -36.46 -20.47
CA THR A 180 17.81 -37.30 -21.60
C THR A 180 16.28 -37.25 -21.75
N PRO A 181 15.73 -37.19 -22.98
CA PRO A 181 14.38 -36.67 -23.25
C PRO A 181 13.32 -37.76 -23.47
N THR A 182 12.06 -37.30 -23.69
CA THR A 182 10.98 -37.93 -24.52
C THR A 182 9.83 -38.60 -23.73
N PRO A 183 8.56 -38.63 -24.20
CA PRO A 183 7.85 -37.85 -25.24
C PRO A 183 6.61 -37.09 -24.73
N SER A 184 6.15 -36.17 -25.58
CA SER A 184 4.89 -35.42 -25.50
C SER A 184 3.69 -36.24 -26.03
N PRO A 185 2.51 -36.22 -25.40
CA PRO A 185 1.26 -36.56 -26.07
C PRO A 185 0.54 -35.30 -26.59
N LYS A 186 0.38 -35.28 -27.91
CA LYS A 186 -0.45 -34.38 -28.71
C LYS A 186 -1.92 -34.75 -28.54
N ILE A 187 -2.79 -33.79 -28.17
CA ILE A 187 -4.23 -33.87 -28.44
C ILE A 187 -4.73 -32.52 -28.97
N THR A 188 -5.37 -32.61 -30.13
CA THR A 188 -6.01 -31.59 -30.98
C THR A 188 -7.26 -30.99 -30.32
N PRO A 189 -7.62 -29.71 -30.59
CA PRO A 189 -8.75 -29.02 -29.96
C PRO A 189 -10.11 -29.47 -30.49
N THR A 190 -11.12 -29.39 -29.62
CA THR A 190 -12.55 -29.48 -29.98
C THR A 190 -13.20 -28.10 -29.76
N PRO A 191 -14.03 -27.60 -30.70
CA PRO A 191 -14.58 -26.25 -30.63
C PRO A 191 -15.80 -26.22 -29.69
N SER A 192 -15.94 -25.14 -28.92
CA SER A 192 -17.17 -24.83 -28.19
C SER A 192 -17.57 -23.40 -28.50
N ASP A 193 -18.81 -23.28 -28.98
CA ASP A 193 -19.49 -22.07 -29.43
C ASP A 193 -19.49 -20.96 -28.36
N GLN A 194 -19.09 -19.75 -28.79
CA GLN A 194 -19.35 -18.52 -28.03
C GLN A 194 -20.54 -17.77 -28.65
N PRO A 195 -21.52 -17.34 -27.84
CA PRO A 195 -22.63 -16.53 -28.32
C PRO A 195 -22.18 -15.10 -28.66
N ILE A 196 -22.83 -14.57 -29.71
CA ILE A 196 -22.66 -13.22 -30.27
C ILE A 196 -22.95 -12.16 -29.20
N VAL A 197 -21.94 -11.37 -28.83
CA VAL A 197 -22.11 -10.16 -28.02
C VAL A 197 -22.53 -9.00 -28.93
N ILE A 198 -23.72 -8.47 -28.69
CA ILE A 198 -24.24 -7.26 -29.33
C ILE A 198 -23.40 -6.07 -28.81
N PRO A 199 -22.81 -5.22 -29.69
CA PRO A 199 -22.04 -4.07 -29.23
C PRO A 199 -22.98 -3.05 -28.57
N THR A 200 -22.75 -2.84 -27.27
CA THR A 200 -23.30 -1.70 -26.53
C THR A 200 -22.56 -0.44 -27.01
N PRO A 201 -23.25 0.69 -27.26
CA PRO A 201 -22.60 1.90 -27.78
C PRO A 201 -21.48 2.37 -26.85
N GLU A 202 -20.31 2.63 -27.43
CA GLU A 202 -19.14 3.11 -26.70
C GLU A 202 -19.46 4.41 -25.94
N PRO A 203 -19.14 4.51 -24.64
CA PRO A 203 -19.20 5.77 -23.93
C PRO A 203 -18.14 6.71 -24.53
N VAL A 204 -18.58 7.88 -24.97
CA VAL A 204 -17.71 8.96 -25.47
C VAL A 204 -16.60 9.22 -24.44
N ARG A 205 -15.36 8.87 -24.79
CA ARG A 205 -14.18 9.12 -23.95
C ARG A 205 -14.00 10.64 -23.79
N ARG A 206 -14.47 11.18 -22.67
CA ARG A 206 -14.13 12.55 -22.22
C ARG A 206 -12.88 12.48 -21.35
N GLY A 207 -11.92 13.36 -21.61
CA GLY A 207 -10.71 13.44 -20.79
C GLY A 207 -11.05 13.73 -19.33
N PHE A 208 -10.22 13.26 -18.39
CA PHE A 208 -10.42 13.44 -16.94
C PHE A 208 -10.74 14.91 -16.57
N TRP A 209 -10.02 15.86 -17.18
CA TRP A 209 -10.25 17.29 -16.98
C TRP A 209 -11.55 17.82 -17.60
N GLN A 210 -12.03 17.24 -18.70
CA GLN A 210 -13.36 17.55 -19.24
C GLN A 210 -14.48 17.00 -18.35
N SER A 211 -14.27 15.84 -17.73
CA SER A 211 -15.24 15.24 -16.80
C SER A 211 -15.37 16.07 -15.52
N ILE A 212 -14.23 16.52 -14.97
CA ILE A 212 -14.20 17.44 -13.83
C ILE A 212 -14.83 18.79 -14.18
N SER A 213 -14.44 19.39 -15.30
CA SER A 213 -15.01 20.67 -15.75
C SER A 213 -16.53 20.58 -15.96
N CYS A 214 -17.02 19.47 -16.51
CA CYS A 214 -18.45 19.21 -16.66
C CYS A 214 -19.19 19.01 -15.34
N PHE A 215 -18.58 18.30 -14.38
CA PHE A 215 -19.14 18.12 -13.05
C PHE A 215 -19.35 19.45 -12.33
N PHE A 216 -18.34 20.33 -12.35
CA PHE A 216 -18.46 21.66 -11.76
C PHE A 216 -19.42 22.56 -12.54
N SER A 217 -19.41 22.52 -13.88
CA SER A 217 -20.34 23.30 -14.70
C SER A 217 -21.81 22.91 -14.46
N GLY A 218 -22.08 21.61 -14.27
CA GLY A 218 -23.39 21.09 -13.91
C GLY A 218 -23.88 21.54 -12.54
N LEU A 219 -22.96 21.69 -11.58
CA LEU A 219 -23.25 22.24 -10.24
C LEU A 219 -23.70 23.71 -10.27
N PHE A 220 -23.33 24.45 -11.31
CA PHE A 220 -23.68 25.87 -11.50
C PHE A 220 -24.67 26.10 -12.66
N GLY A 221 -25.37 25.05 -13.10
CA GLY A 221 -26.44 25.16 -14.11
C GLY A 221 -25.96 25.51 -15.52
N ARG A 222 -24.67 25.34 -15.83
CA ARG A 222 -24.13 25.51 -17.19
C ARG A 222 -23.97 24.15 -17.85
N GLY A 223 -24.71 23.92 -18.94
CA GLY A 223 -24.58 22.69 -19.73
C GLY A 223 -23.22 22.59 -20.43
N CYS A 224 -22.72 21.36 -20.61
CA CYS A 224 -21.52 21.11 -21.41
C CYS A 224 -21.84 21.16 -22.90
N ARG A 225 -21.12 21.99 -23.66
CA ARG A 225 -21.03 21.90 -25.13
C ARG A 225 -19.75 21.20 -25.52
#